data_AF-A0A7S2M9W9-F1
#
_entry.id   AF-A0A7S2M9W9-F1
#
_cell.length_a   1.000
_cell.length_b   1.000
_cell.length_c   1.000
_cell.angle_alpha   90.00
_cell.angle_beta   90.00
_cell.angle_gamma   90.00
#
_symmetry.space_group_name_H-M   'P 1'
#
loop_
_entity.id
_entity.type
_entity.pdbx_description
1 polymer ?
#
loop_
_entity_poly.entity_id
_entity_poly.type
_entity_poly.pdbx_seq_one_letter_code
_entity_poly.pdbx_strand_id
1 'polypeptide(L)'
;EIPKSKMKMAFLSACSISSKLRVFSSSTEVDKIMGCPDASSTEAVAAETADIPRFYPIGTPGKPWSDSERNQWKESRKYHRSYKEEVLDKLDKLKSNDALEVVQYGALSHNPGRYPLFAVKSKQWKDERSTLLVTGGVHGYETSGVQGALLFLETQAAKYTEQVNILVAPCISPWA
;
A
#
# COMPACT_ATOMS: atom_id res chain seq x y z
N GLU A 1 10.87 15.66 -9.68
CA GLU A 1 11.68 14.45 -9.41
C GLU A 1 11.94 14.34 -7.91
N ILE A 2 11.77 13.16 -7.30
CA ILE A 2 11.99 12.95 -5.86
C ILE A 2 13.41 12.37 -5.68
N PRO A 3 14.34 13.07 -5.01
CA PRO A 3 15.71 12.61 -4.84
C PRO A 3 15.78 11.40 -3.88
N LYS A 4 16.47 10.34 -4.30
CA LYS A 4 16.47 9.01 -3.64
C LYS A 4 17.53 8.82 -2.55
N SER A 5 18.43 9.78 -2.34
CA SER A 5 19.55 9.62 -1.40
C SER A 5 19.14 9.96 0.03
N LYS A 6 19.14 8.94 0.91
CA LYS A 6 18.94 9.01 2.38
C LYS A 6 17.49 9.15 2.86
N MET A 7 16.62 8.24 2.41
CA MET A 7 15.34 7.98 3.09
C MET A 7 15.58 7.24 4.41
N LYS A 8 15.19 7.83 5.53
CA LYS A 8 15.01 7.10 6.80
C LYS A 8 13.51 6.81 6.93
N MET A 9 13.13 5.55 6.73
CA MET A 9 11.76 5.07 6.97
C MET A 9 11.43 5.19 8.46
N ALA A 10 10.40 5.96 8.80
CA ALA A 10 9.81 5.95 10.14
C ALA A 10 8.37 5.48 10.04
N PHE A 11 8.10 4.27 10.55
CA PHE A 11 6.74 3.78 10.73
C PHE A 11 6.18 4.40 12.00
N LEU A 12 5.30 5.39 11.88
CA LEU A 12 4.44 5.81 12.99
C LEU A 12 3.28 4.83 13.09
N SER A 13 3.53 3.69 13.74
CA SER A 13 2.48 2.81 14.23
C SER A 13 2.01 3.32 15.58
N ALA A 14 0.76 3.77 15.69
CA ALA A 14 0.14 4.05 16.98
C ALA A 14 -0.25 2.73 17.65
N CYS A 15 0.74 2.00 18.17
CA CYS A 15 0.52 0.89 19.08
C CYS A 15 1.72 0.79 20.03
N SER A 16 1.47 1.09 21.31
CA SER A 16 2.43 0.84 22.39
C SER A 16 2.59 -0.67 22.56
N ILE A 17 3.82 -1.20 22.38
CA ILE A 17 4.40 -2.30 23.16
C ILE A 17 5.91 -2.38 22.87
N SER A 18 6.61 -2.64 23.96
CA SER A 18 8.05 -2.76 24.22
C SER A 18 8.85 -3.72 23.30
N SER A 19 10.00 -3.22 22.86
CA SER A 19 11.34 -3.85 22.83
C SER A 19 11.65 -5.15 22.07
N LYS A 20 12.73 -5.03 21.26
CA LYS A 20 13.68 -6.04 20.73
C LYS A 20 13.30 -6.77 19.43
N LEU A 21 13.63 -6.12 18.31
CA LEU A 21 13.85 -6.78 17.02
C LEU A 21 15.31 -7.27 16.95
N ARG A 22 15.51 -8.58 16.76
CA ARG A 22 16.82 -9.20 16.48
C ARG A 22 16.75 -9.71 15.04
N VAL A 23 17.56 -9.17 14.14
CA VAL A 23 17.69 -9.64 12.75
C VAL A 23 18.64 -10.83 12.76
N PHE A 24 18.18 -11.99 12.28
CA PHE A 24 19.05 -13.11 11.92
C PHE A 24 18.96 -13.31 10.40
N SER A 25 20.10 -13.13 9.75
CA SER A 25 20.38 -13.57 8.39
C SER A 25 20.99 -14.97 8.46
N SER A 26 20.49 -15.91 7.67
CA SER A 26 21.23 -17.09 7.26
C SER A 26 20.55 -17.73 6.05
N SER A 27 21.11 -17.49 4.87
CA SER A 27 20.89 -18.32 3.68
C SER A 27 21.53 -19.67 3.88
N THR A 28 20.80 -20.77 3.65
CA THR A 28 21.29 -22.01 3.02
C THR A 28 20.12 -22.97 2.80
N GLU A 29 19.92 -23.31 1.52
CA GLU A 29 19.75 -24.69 1.06
C GLU A 29 18.45 -25.44 1.42
N VAL A 30 17.43 -25.28 0.57
CA VAL A 30 16.33 -26.26 0.39
C VAL A 30 15.95 -26.34 -1.10
N ASP A 31 16.92 -26.64 -1.97
CA ASP A 31 16.69 -26.91 -3.41
C ASP A 31 16.85 -28.40 -3.78
N LYS A 32 16.75 -29.31 -2.81
CA LYS A 32 16.70 -30.75 -3.06
C LYS A 32 15.75 -31.40 -2.08
N ILE A 33 14.56 -31.75 -2.56
CA ILE A 33 13.68 -32.88 -2.23
C ILE A 33 12.27 -32.44 -2.65
N MET A 34 12.01 -32.41 -3.96
CA MET A 34 10.67 -32.63 -4.49
C MET A 34 10.83 -32.91 -5.98
N GLY A 35 10.74 -34.19 -6.36
CA GLY A 35 10.67 -34.56 -7.77
C GLY A 35 9.46 -33.89 -8.40
N CYS A 36 9.66 -33.27 -9.57
CA CYS A 36 8.55 -32.84 -10.41
C CYS A 36 7.72 -34.08 -10.75
N PRO A 37 6.42 -34.14 -10.40
CA PRO A 37 5.60 -35.27 -10.79
C PRO A 37 5.33 -35.20 -12.29
N ASP A 38 5.50 -36.35 -12.96
CA ASP A 38 5.11 -36.54 -14.35
C ASP A 38 3.64 -36.18 -14.58
N ALA A 39 3.33 -35.82 -15.83
CA ALA A 39 2.02 -35.38 -16.34
C ALA A 39 0.87 -36.42 -16.20
N SER A 40 1.09 -37.53 -15.50
CA SER A 40 0.10 -38.56 -15.15
C SER A 40 -0.61 -38.30 -13.82
N SER A 41 -0.24 -37.25 -13.07
CA SER A 41 -0.69 -37.02 -11.69
C SER A 41 -1.84 -36.04 -11.53
N THR A 42 -2.26 -35.34 -12.58
CA THR A 42 -3.30 -34.29 -12.51
C THR A 42 -4.68 -34.80 -12.08
N GLU A 43 -4.99 -36.07 -12.32
CA GLU A 43 -6.26 -36.68 -11.92
C GLU A 43 -6.28 -37.12 -10.45
N ALA A 44 -5.13 -37.54 -9.90
CA ALA A 44 -5.03 -38.01 -8.52
C ALA A 44 -5.13 -36.85 -7.49
N VAL A 45 -4.47 -35.71 -7.75
CA VAL A 45 -4.62 -34.51 -6.90
C VAL A 45 -6.02 -33.87 -7.00
N ALA A 46 -6.73 -34.07 -8.11
CA ALA A 46 -8.10 -33.59 -8.27
C ALA A 46 -9.10 -34.37 -7.39
N ALA A 47 -8.85 -35.67 -7.15
CA ALA A 47 -9.70 -36.51 -6.30
C ALA A 47 -9.52 -36.20 -4.79
N GLU A 48 -8.29 -35.86 -4.36
CA GLU A 48 -7.99 -35.58 -2.94
C GLU A 48 -8.46 -34.19 -2.48
N THR A 49 -8.59 -33.23 -3.40
CA THR A 49 -9.07 -31.86 -3.10
C THR A 49 -10.61 -31.73 -3.06
N ALA A 50 -11.34 -32.77 -3.45
CA ALA A 50 -12.80 -32.76 -3.55
C ALA A 50 -13.51 -32.61 -2.18
N ASP A 51 -12.85 -32.98 -1.08
CA ASP A 51 -13.44 -32.98 0.27
C ASP A 51 -13.01 -31.79 1.15
N ILE A 52 -12.28 -30.82 0.59
CA ILE A 52 -11.93 -29.59 1.33
C ILE A 52 -13.17 -28.66 1.31
N PRO A 53 -13.74 -28.31 2.47
CA PRO A 53 -14.90 -27.44 2.52
C PRO A 53 -14.57 -26.05 1.95
N ARG A 54 -15.43 -25.56 1.05
CA ARG A 54 -15.26 -24.22 0.46
C ARG A 54 -15.50 -23.15 1.53
N PHE A 55 -14.44 -22.41 1.87
CA PHE A 55 -14.51 -21.25 2.76
C PHE A 55 -14.92 -19.94 2.05
N TYR A 56 -14.65 -19.83 0.74
CA TYR A 56 -14.94 -18.63 -0.06
C TYR A 56 -15.80 -18.97 -1.28
N PRO A 57 -16.72 -18.10 -1.74
CA PRO A 57 -17.68 -18.41 -2.81
C PRO A 57 -17.08 -18.47 -4.23
N ILE A 58 -15.82 -18.06 -4.41
CA ILE A 58 -15.12 -18.06 -5.70
C ILE A 58 -13.88 -18.96 -5.58
N GLY A 59 -13.66 -19.84 -6.55
CA GLY A 59 -12.50 -20.73 -6.59
C GLY A 59 -12.79 -22.20 -6.29
N THR A 60 -11.75 -23.01 -6.50
CA THR A 60 -11.70 -24.41 -6.06
C THR A 60 -10.55 -24.58 -5.06
N PRO A 61 -10.79 -25.15 -3.86
CA PRO A 61 -9.73 -25.40 -2.89
C PRO A 61 -8.56 -26.18 -3.50
N GLY A 62 -7.33 -25.82 -3.11
CA GLY A 62 -6.11 -26.41 -3.67
C GLY A 62 -5.76 -25.98 -5.10
N LYS A 63 -6.61 -25.19 -5.78
CA LYS A 63 -6.32 -24.64 -7.13
C LYS A 63 -6.17 -23.12 -7.08
N PRO A 64 -5.07 -22.55 -7.62
CA PRO A 64 -4.95 -21.11 -7.81
C PRO A 64 -6.08 -20.59 -8.70
N TRP A 65 -6.52 -19.36 -8.45
CA TRP A 65 -7.55 -18.74 -9.29
C TRP A 65 -7.05 -18.56 -10.73
N SER A 66 -7.94 -18.85 -11.67
CA SER A 66 -7.86 -18.46 -13.07
C SER A 66 -8.13 -16.96 -13.27
N ASP A 67 -7.90 -16.45 -14.48
CA ASP A 67 -8.28 -15.08 -14.83
C ASP A 67 -9.79 -14.84 -14.75
N SER A 68 -10.59 -15.87 -15.08
CA SER A 68 -12.05 -15.81 -14.97
C SER A 68 -12.48 -15.60 -13.51
N GLU A 69 -11.90 -16.35 -12.57
CA GLU A 69 -12.22 -16.24 -11.15
C GLU A 69 -11.73 -14.90 -10.56
N ARG A 70 -10.56 -14.40 -11.00
CA ARG A 70 -10.07 -13.06 -10.63
C ARG A 70 -11.03 -11.96 -11.12
N ASN A 71 -11.53 -12.07 -12.35
CA ASN A 71 -12.49 -11.12 -12.91
C ASN A 71 -13.84 -11.19 -12.18
N GLN A 72 -14.34 -12.39 -11.90
CA GLN A 72 -15.56 -12.58 -11.10
C GLN A 72 -15.43 -11.94 -9.72
N TRP A 73 -14.28 -12.10 -9.06
CA TRP A 73 -14.03 -11.44 -7.77
C TRP A 73 -14.01 -9.92 -7.93
N LYS A 74 -13.36 -9.39 -8.96
CA LYS A 74 -13.28 -7.95 -9.23
C LYS A 74 -14.66 -7.35 -9.46
N GLU A 75 -15.52 -8.02 -10.24
CA GLU A 75 -16.90 -7.62 -10.51
C GLU A 75 -17.80 -7.71 -9.27
N SER A 76 -17.49 -8.63 -8.34
CA SER A 76 -18.22 -8.72 -7.07
C SER A 76 -17.93 -7.55 -6.11
N ARG A 77 -16.85 -6.78 -6.33
CA ARG A 77 -16.47 -5.68 -5.44
C ARG A 77 -17.45 -4.52 -5.59
N LYS A 78 -17.85 -3.96 -4.45
CA LYS A 78 -18.72 -2.79 -4.39
C LYS A 78 -17.91 -1.56 -4.03
N TYR A 79 -18.30 -0.43 -4.62
CA TYR A 79 -17.76 0.86 -4.26
C TYR A 79 -18.42 1.35 -2.96
N HIS A 80 -17.61 1.56 -1.92
CA HIS A 80 -18.11 1.95 -0.60
C HIS A 80 -17.83 3.40 -0.23
N ARG A 81 -16.79 4.02 -0.80
CA ARG A 81 -16.26 5.31 -0.35
C ARG A 81 -15.67 6.12 -1.47
N SER A 82 -15.72 7.44 -1.33
CA SER A 82 -15.28 8.35 -2.38
C SER A 82 -13.84 8.81 -2.18
N TYR A 83 -12.92 8.28 -2.99
CA TYR A 83 -11.54 8.77 -3.06
C TYR A 83 -11.48 10.28 -3.32
N LYS A 84 -12.38 10.81 -4.15
CA LYS A 84 -12.46 12.25 -4.42
C LYS A 84 -12.78 13.02 -3.13
N GLU A 85 -13.87 12.67 -2.45
CA GLU A 85 -14.34 13.43 -1.28
C GLU A 85 -13.45 13.20 -0.05
N GLU A 86 -13.03 11.97 0.19
CA GLU A 86 -12.28 11.60 1.38
C GLU A 86 -10.79 11.92 1.30
N VAL A 87 -10.23 12.12 0.10
CA VAL A 87 -8.80 12.37 -0.11
C VAL A 87 -8.54 13.57 -1.00
N LEU A 88 -9.02 13.61 -2.25
CA LEU A 88 -8.65 14.67 -3.19
C LEU A 88 -9.11 16.06 -2.73
N ASP A 89 -10.35 16.17 -2.25
CA ASP A 89 -10.91 17.44 -1.78
C ASP A 89 -10.18 17.93 -0.51
N LYS A 90 -9.61 17.03 0.30
CA LYS A 90 -8.77 17.39 1.46
C LYS A 90 -7.37 17.81 1.04
N LEU A 91 -6.80 17.15 0.04
CA LEU A 91 -5.51 17.54 -0.55
C LEU A 91 -5.59 18.90 -1.24
N ASP A 92 -6.71 19.22 -1.87
CA ASP A 92 -6.89 20.51 -2.55
C ASP A 92 -6.78 21.69 -1.58
N LYS A 93 -7.34 21.54 -0.37
CA LYS A 93 -7.20 22.53 0.72
C LYS A 93 -5.75 22.76 1.16
N LEU A 94 -4.87 21.78 0.98
CA LEU A 94 -3.45 21.92 1.34
C LEU A 94 -2.66 22.73 0.31
N LYS A 95 -3.19 22.98 -0.89
CA LYS A 95 -2.50 23.76 -1.93
C LYS A 95 -2.27 25.22 -1.52
N SER A 96 -3.10 25.77 -0.63
CA SER A 96 -2.92 27.11 -0.07
C SER A 96 -1.87 27.18 1.04
N ASN A 97 -1.25 26.06 1.43
CA ASN A 97 -0.24 26.04 2.48
C ASN A 97 1.12 26.54 1.95
N ASP A 98 1.76 27.46 2.67
CA ASP A 98 3.04 28.07 2.24
C ASP A 98 4.27 27.18 2.47
N ALA A 99 4.18 26.17 3.33
CA ALA A 99 5.29 25.27 3.67
C ALA A 99 5.24 23.93 2.90
N LEU A 100 4.07 23.54 2.39
CA LEU A 100 3.83 22.26 1.74
C LEU A 100 3.49 22.42 0.26
N GLU A 101 3.82 21.40 -0.53
CA GLU A 101 3.57 21.30 -1.97
C GLU A 101 2.88 19.98 -2.26
N VAL A 102 1.73 20.03 -2.94
CA VAL A 102 1.01 18.84 -3.42
C VAL A 102 1.48 18.50 -4.82
N VAL A 103 1.97 17.28 -5.03
CA VAL A 103 2.53 16.80 -6.30
C VAL A 103 1.81 15.54 -6.75
N GLN A 104 1.33 15.52 -7.98
CA GLN A 104 0.85 14.30 -8.61
C GLN A 104 2.05 13.49 -9.10
N TYR A 105 2.20 12.25 -8.62
CA TYR A 105 3.30 11.37 -9.02
C TYR A 105 2.87 10.27 -9.98
N GLY A 106 1.57 10.06 -10.17
CA GLY A 106 1.06 9.04 -11.08
C GLY A 106 -0.45 8.96 -11.11
N ALA A 107 -0.97 7.84 -11.59
CA ALA A 107 -2.37 7.46 -11.56
C ALA A 107 -2.50 5.94 -11.72
N LEU A 108 -3.56 5.33 -11.20
CA LEU A 108 -3.82 3.90 -11.46
C LEU A 108 -4.25 3.68 -12.92
N SER A 109 -3.58 2.78 -13.62
CA SER A 109 -3.84 2.47 -15.03
C SER A 109 -5.28 2.01 -15.32
N HIS A 110 -5.94 1.38 -14.34
CA HIS A 110 -7.31 0.90 -14.50
C HIS A 110 -8.32 2.02 -14.75
N ASN A 111 -8.17 3.18 -14.09
CA ASN A 111 -8.97 4.37 -14.35
C ASN A 111 -8.18 5.61 -13.90
N PRO A 112 -7.31 6.16 -14.76
CA PRO A 112 -6.38 7.21 -14.38
C PRO A 112 -7.06 8.49 -13.91
N GLY A 113 -8.19 8.85 -14.53
CA GLY A 113 -8.95 10.06 -14.17
C GLY A 113 -9.64 9.95 -12.82
N ARG A 114 -10.08 8.75 -12.44
CA ARG A 114 -10.70 8.50 -11.13
C ARG A 114 -9.68 8.34 -10.01
N TYR A 115 -8.48 7.85 -10.33
CA TYR A 115 -7.45 7.49 -9.35
C TYR A 115 -6.09 8.15 -9.65
N PRO A 116 -6.01 9.48 -9.75
CA PRO A 116 -4.74 10.18 -9.73
C PRO A 116 -4.06 9.96 -8.38
N LEU A 117 -2.73 9.79 -8.38
CA LEU A 117 -1.95 9.52 -7.17
C LEU A 117 -1.13 10.75 -6.80
N PHE A 118 -1.30 11.19 -5.55
CA PHE A 118 -0.69 12.40 -5.02
C PHE A 118 0.23 12.12 -3.84
N ALA A 119 1.29 12.91 -3.76
CA ALA A 119 2.13 13.04 -2.58
C ALA A 119 2.16 14.52 -2.15
N VAL A 120 2.46 14.76 -0.87
CA VAL A 120 2.70 16.09 -0.33
C VAL A 120 4.11 16.14 0.20
N LYS A 121 4.87 17.15 -0.20
CA LYS A 121 6.26 17.35 0.24
C LYS A 121 6.47 18.73 0.85
N SER A 122 7.51 18.88 1.66
CA SER A 122 7.97 20.20 2.09
C SER A 122 8.51 20.99 0.90
N LYS A 123 8.12 22.27 0.77
CA LYS A 123 8.59 23.19 -0.28
C LYS A 123 10.09 23.47 -0.19
N GLN A 124 10.59 23.77 1.02
CA GLN A 124 11.99 24.08 1.31
C GLN A 124 12.83 22.80 1.46
N TRP A 125 12.94 22.02 0.38
CA TRP A 125 13.68 20.77 0.36
C TRP A 125 15.20 21.02 0.37
N LYS A 126 15.94 20.32 1.23
CA LYS A 126 17.40 20.45 1.34
C LYS A 126 18.09 19.09 1.42
N ASP A 127 19.07 18.82 0.56
CA ASP A 127 19.70 17.49 0.44
C ASP A 127 20.49 17.05 1.69
N GLU A 128 20.94 18.02 2.49
CA GLU A 128 21.62 17.77 3.76
C GLU A 128 20.66 17.33 4.89
N ARG A 129 19.34 17.57 4.74
CA ARG A 129 18.35 17.19 5.75
C ARG A 129 17.94 15.72 5.61
N SER A 130 17.66 15.09 6.75
CA SER A 130 17.04 13.76 6.75
C SER A 130 15.63 13.83 6.15
N THR A 131 15.22 12.77 5.45
CA THR A 131 13.89 12.68 4.84
C THR A 131 12.98 11.74 5.64
N LEU A 132 11.82 12.25 6.03
CA LEU A 132 10.71 11.52 6.63
C LEU A 132 9.71 11.12 5.54
N LEU A 133 9.49 9.82 5.37
CA LEU A 133 8.41 9.29 4.53
C LEU A 133 7.25 8.82 5.40
N VAL A 134 6.04 9.28 5.10
CA VAL A 134 4.79 8.78 5.68
C VAL A 134 3.92 8.23 4.56
N THR A 135 3.39 7.02 4.75
CA THR A 135 2.50 6.38 3.78
C THR A 135 1.18 6.01 4.44
N GLY A 136 0.07 6.36 3.80
CA GLY A 136 -1.27 5.96 4.17
C GLY A 136 -1.94 5.16 3.06
N GLY A 137 -2.92 4.33 3.43
CA GLY A 137 -3.73 3.60 2.46
C GLY A 137 -2.93 2.66 1.56
N VAL A 138 -1.90 2.00 2.09
CA VAL A 138 -1.25 0.87 1.41
C VAL A 138 -2.28 -0.22 1.16
N HIS A 139 -3.06 -0.54 2.18
CA HIS A 139 -4.32 -1.26 2.04
C HIS A 139 -5.47 -0.24 2.11
N GLY A 140 -6.15 0.02 0.99
CA GLY A 140 -7.12 1.12 0.93
C GLY A 140 -8.34 0.95 1.85
N TYR A 141 -8.65 -0.27 2.30
CA TYR A 141 -9.70 -0.53 3.28
C TYR A 141 -9.33 -0.09 4.71
N GLU A 142 -8.04 0.17 4.99
CA GLU A 142 -7.55 0.67 6.29
C GLU A 142 -7.70 2.20 6.38
N THR A 143 -8.94 2.65 6.62
CA THR A 143 -9.33 4.08 6.60
C THR A 143 -8.47 4.97 7.48
N SER A 144 -8.11 4.52 8.68
CA SER A 144 -7.36 5.31 9.66
C SER A 144 -5.97 5.70 9.16
N GLY A 145 -5.32 4.86 8.36
CA GLY A 145 -4.01 5.19 7.78
C GLY A 145 -4.08 6.35 6.80
N VAL A 146 -5.11 6.37 5.95
CA VAL A 146 -5.34 7.47 5.00
C VAL A 146 -5.67 8.77 5.74
N GLN A 147 -6.65 8.70 6.64
CA GLN A 147 -7.14 9.89 7.34
C GLN A 147 -6.11 10.43 8.34
N GLY A 148 -5.33 9.56 8.98
CA GLY A 148 -4.22 9.96 9.85
C GLY A 148 -3.10 10.67 9.10
N ALA A 149 -2.73 10.19 7.91
CA ALA A 149 -1.74 10.86 7.07
C ALA A 149 -2.21 12.25 6.62
N LEU A 150 -3.48 12.40 6.25
CA LEU A 150 -4.08 13.69 5.89
C LEU A 150 -4.15 14.63 7.10
N LEU A 151 -4.55 14.14 8.27
CA LEU A 151 -4.59 14.93 9.51
C LEU A 151 -3.20 15.39 9.94
N PHE A 152 -2.18 14.53 9.78
CA PHE A 152 -0.79 14.90 10.03
C PHE A 152 -0.36 16.06 9.12
N LEU A 153 -0.68 16.00 7.82
CA LEU A 153 -0.40 17.07 6.87
C LEU A 153 -1.09 18.39 7.25
N GLU A 154 -2.35 18.31 7.67
CA GLU A 154 -3.16 19.46 8.04
C GLU A 154 -2.68 20.13 9.33
N THR A 155 -2.23 19.36 10.33
CA THR A 155 -2.05 19.87 11.70
C THR A 155 -0.61 19.91 12.21
N GLN A 156 0.27 19.04 11.70
CA GLN A 156 1.61 18.84 12.28
C GLN A 156 2.74 19.03 11.27
N ALA A 157 2.58 18.63 10.01
CA ALA A 157 3.68 18.52 9.06
C ALA A 157 4.48 19.83 8.94
N ALA A 158 3.81 20.99 8.84
CA ALA A 158 4.46 22.29 8.72
C ALA A 158 5.50 22.56 9.83
N LYS A 159 5.23 22.10 11.06
CA LYS A 159 6.09 22.32 12.25
C LYS A 159 7.46 21.64 12.13
N TYR A 160 7.58 20.63 11.29
CA TYR A 160 8.81 19.85 11.13
C TYR A 160 9.60 20.20 9.86
N THR A 161 9.05 21.05 8.98
CA THR A 161 9.65 21.38 7.67
C THR A 161 11.00 22.10 7.76
N GLU A 162 11.31 22.71 8.90
CA GLU A 162 12.63 23.33 9.16
C GLU A 162 13.70 22.31 9.58
N GLN A 163 13.29 21.14 10.08
CA GLN A 163 14.16 20.13 10.69
C GLN A 163 14.43 18.97 9.72
N VAL A 164 13.40 18.54 8.99
CA VAL A 164 13.46 17.40 8.07
C VAL A 164 12.76 17.71 6.75
N ASN A 165 13.16 17.03 5.69
CA ASN A 165 12.35 16.98 4.48
C ASN A 165 11.17 16.04 4.72
N ILE A 166 9.96 16.47 4.39
CA ILE A 166 8.75 15.67 4.58
C ILE A 166 8.28 15.22 3.20
N LEU A 167 7.94 13.93 3.09
CA LEU A 167 7.23 13.36 1.96
C LEU A 167 6.10 12.46 2.48
N VAL A 168 4.87 12.73 2.08
CA VAL A 168 3.69 11.99 2.50
C VAL A 168 2.93 11.50 1.27
N ALA A 169 2.68 10.21 1.17
CA ALA A 169 1.77 9.62 0.21
C ALA A 169 0.52 9.11 0.97
N PRO A 170 -0.53 9.93 1.11
CA PRO A 170 -1.62 9.64 2.05
C PRO A 170 -2.54 8.50 1.61
N CYS A 171 -2.57 8.16 0.33
CA CYS A 171 -3.36 7.05 -0.20
C CYS A 171 -2.65 6.43 -1.40
N ILE A 172 -2.00 5.28 -1.19
CA ILE A 172 -1.28 4.55 -2.24
C ILE A 172 -2.23 3.69 -3.07
N SER A 173 -3.27 3.11 -2.44
CA SER A 173 -4.21 2.17 -3.05
C SER A 173 -5.65 2.71 -3.05
N PRO A 174 -5.99 3.68 -3.92
CA PRO A 174 -7.28 4.38 -3.90
C PRO A 174 -8.48 3.61 -4.47
N TRP A 175 -8.27 2.39 -4.98
CA TRP A 175 -9.34 1.59 -5.59
C TRP A 175 -10.26 0.89 -4.58
N ALA A 176 -9.75 0.59 -3.38
CA ALA A 176 -10.39 -0.28 -2.39
C ALA A 176 -11.64 0.32 -1.71
#